data_AF-A0A528N8Z7-F1
#
_entry.id   AF-A0A528N8Z7-F1
#
_cell.length_a   1.000
_cell.length_b   1.000
_cell.length_c   1.000
_cell.angle_alpha   90.00
_cell.angle_beta   90.00
_cell.angle_gamma   90.00
#
_symmetry.space_group_name_H-M   'P 1'
#
loop_
_entity.id
_entity.type
_entity.pdbx_description
1 polymer ?
#
loop_
_entity_poly.entity_id
_entity_poly.type
_entity_poly.pdbx_seq_one_letter_code
_entity_poly.pdbx_strand_id
1 'polypeptide(L)'
;MRQERTVQASVFDLFAGHEIGRELKGMSDWLDEQRRLTGLVAADLRRHGVKETGREGLPAEAVLRCALPKQHRQLSYQELAFHLEDS
;
A
#
# COMPACT_ATOMS: atom_id res chain seq x y z
N MET A 1 -8.53 10.77 -14.32
CA MET A 1 -7.21 10.85 -15.00
C MET A 1 -6.14 10.77 -13.93
N ARG A 2 -5.27 9.76 -13.96
CA ARG A 2 -4.20 9.65 -12.97
C ARG A 2 -2.94 10.31 -13.51
N GLN A 3 -2.55 11.42 -12.89
CA GLN A 3 -1.28 12.12 -13.15
C GLN A 3 -0.12 11.35 -12.51
N GLU A 4 1.02 11.29 -13.18
CA GLU A 4 2.13 10.40 -12.83
C GLU A 4 3.08 10.94 -11.75
N ARG A 5 3.03 12.22 -11.35
CA ARG A 5 3.85 12.73 -10.23
C ARG A 5 3.49 14.14 -9.77
N THR A 6 3.22 14.27 -8.47
CA THR A 6 3.52 15.48 -7.69
C THR A 6 4.62 15.07 -6.73
N VAL A 7 5.76 15.75 -6.74
CA VAL A 7 6.86 15.49 -5.78
C VAL A 7 6.39 15.99 -4.42
N GLN A 8 5.67 15.12 -3.71
CA GLN A 8 5.27 15.32 -2.33
C GLN A 8 6.33 14.61 -1.47
N ALA A 9 6.83 15.30 -0.44
CA ALA A 9 7.74 14.70 0.52
C ALA A 9 7.17 13.37 1.02
N SER A 10 8.03 12.35 1.03
CA SER A 10 7.71 10.97 1.38
C SER A 10 7.16 10.89 2.79
N VAL A 11 6.03 10.21 2.99
CA VAL A 11 5.52 9.90 4.34
C VAL A 11 6.49 8.99 5.10
N PHE A 12 7.43 8.33 4.40
CA PHE A 12 8.31 7.27 4.89
C PHE A 12 9.66 7.73 5.47
N ASP A 13 9.84 9.00 5.83
CA ASP A 13 11.17 9.50 6.23
C ASP A 13 11.52 9.27 7.72
N LEU A 14 10.76 8.47 8.48
CA LEU A 14 11.12 8.14 9.87
C LEU A 14 10.59 6.78 10.36
N PHE A 15 11.14 5.68 9.83
CA PHE A 15 10.93 4.36 10.41
C PHE A 15 11.58 4.29 11.81
N ALA A 16 10.78 4.37 12.87
CA ALA A 16 11.25 4.16 14.24
C ALA A 16 11.88 2.75 14.39
N GLY A 17 12.91 2.61 15.23
CA GLY A 17 13.76 1.42 15.37
C GLY A 17 13.09 0.13 15.91
N HIS A 18 11.76 0.01 15.81
CA HIS A 18 10.97 -1.13 16.24
C HIS A 18 11.00 -2.30 15.23
N GLU A 19 10.90 -3.54 15.74
CA GLU A 19 10.93 -4.78 14.96
C GLU A 19 9.87 -4.82 13.84
N ILE A 20 8.69 -4.25 14.10
CA ILE A 20 7.61 -4.10 13.13
C ILE A 20 8.01 -3.20 11.95
N GLY A 21 8.65 -2.05 12.21
CA GLY A 21 9.08 -1.12 11.17
C GLY A 21 10.14 -1.73 10.24
N ARG A 22 11.09 -2.48 10.80
CA ARG A 22 12.08 -3.23 9.99
C ARG A 22 11.43 -4.28 9.10
N GLU A 23 10.43 -5.00 9.62
CA GLU A 23 9.69 -5.99 8.84
C GLU A 23 8.86 -5.32 7.73
N LEU A 24 8.15 -4.24 8.04
CA LEU A 24 7.37 -3.48 7.05
C LEU A 24 8.27 -2.92 5.95
N LYS A 25 9.45 -2.41 6.31
CA LYS A 25 10.45 -1.97 5.34
C LYS A 25 10.92 -3.13 4.45
N GLY A 26 11.26 -4.28 5.04
CA GLY A 26 11.66 -5.47 4.26
C GLY A 26 10.55 -5.96 3.32
N MET A 27 9.30 -5.95 3.76
CA MET A 27 8.14 -6.25 2.91
C MET A 27 7.98 -5.24 1.77
N SER A 28 8.19 -3.95 2.06
CA SER A 28 8.15 -2.88 1.06
C SER A 28 9.23 -3.08 -0.01
N ASP A 29 10.49 -3.26 0.41
CA ASP A 29 11.62 -3.46 -0.50
C ASP A 29 11.40 -4.69 -1.38
N TRP A 30 10.88 -5.79 -0.81
CA TRP A 30 10.52 -6.98 -1.58
C TRP A 30 9.39 -6.72 -2.58
N LEU A 31 8.36 -5.96 -2.20
CA LEU A 31 7.26 -5.60 -3.11
C LEU A 31 7.74 -4.75 -4.29
N ASP A 32 8.74 -3.88 -4.09
CA ASP A 32 9.32 -3.04 -5.15
C ASP A 32 9.99 -3.88 -6.25
N GLU A 33 10.57 -5.02 -5.89
CA GLU A 33 11.14 -5.98 -6.84
C GLU A 33 10.05 -6.77 -7.60
N GLN A 34 8.84 -6.85 -7.05
CA GLN A 34 7.75 -7.72 -7.54
C GLN A 34 6.65 -6.95 -8.29
N ARG A 35 7.02 -6.09 -9.25
CA ARG A 35 6.07 -5.23 -10.00
C ARG A 35 4.90 -5.98 -10.65
N ARG A 36 5.06 -7.26 -10.97
CA ARG A 36 3.99 -8.10 -11.56
C ARG A 36 2.80 -8.25 -10.61
N LEU A 37 3.02 -8.29 -9.29
CA LEU A 37 1.96 -8.45 -8.30
C LEU A 37 0.99 -7.26 -8.32
N THR A 38 1.51 -6.04 -8.47
CA THR A 38 0.67 -4.84 -8.61
C THR A 38 -0.26 -4.93 -9.82
N GLY A 39 0.19 -5.54 -10.92
CA GLY A 39 -0.65 -5.80 -12.10
C GLY A 39 -1.79 -6.77 -11.83
N LEU A 40 -1.54 -7.83 -11.05
CA LEU A 40 -2.57 -8.79 -10.64
C LEU A 40 -3.61 -8.15 -9.72
N VAL A 41 -3.16 -7.40 -8.72
CA VAL A 41 -4.07 -6.67 -7.82
C VAL A 41 -4.86 -5.62 -8.58
N ALA A 42 -4.25 -4.90 -9.52
CA ALA A 42 -4.97 -3.94 -10.35
C ALA A 42 -6.04 -4.61 -11.20
N ALA A 43 -5.80 -5.83 -11.71
CA ALA A 43 -6.81 -6.59 -12.43
C ALA A 43 -7.97 -7.03 -11.53
N ASP A 44 -7.68 -7.45 -10.30
CA ASP A 44 -8.68 -7.86 -9.32
C ASP A 44 -9.55 -6.70 -8.82
N LEU A 45 -8.94 -5.53 -8.58
CA LEU A 45 -9.65 -4.32 -8.16
C LEU A 45 -10.48 -3.67 -9.28
N ARG A 46 -10.20 -3.98 -10.55
CA ARG A 46 -10.94 -3.42 -11.69
C ARG A 46 -12.32 -4.05 -11.78
N ARG A 47 -13.33 -3.24 -11.52
CA ARG A 47 -14.74 -3.63 -11.69
C ARG A 47 -15.22 -3.27 -13.08
N HIS A 48 -15.53 -4.26 -13.92
CA HIS A 48 -16.05 -4.03 -15.26
C HIS A 48 -17.46 -3.44 -15.22
N GLY A 49 -17.77 -2.52 -16.14
CA GLY A 49 -19.12 -1.97 -16.33
C GLY A 49 -19.53 -0.87 -15.35
N VAL A 50 -18.61 -0.37 -14.52
CA VAL A 50 -18.87 0.74 -13.60
C VAL A 50 -18.48 2.05 -14.26
N LYS A 51 -19.38 3.05 -14.23
CA LYS A 51 -19.05 4.41 -14.67
C LYS A 51 -18.05 5.03 -13.68
N GLU A 52 -17.09 5.81 -14.16
CA GLU A 52 -16.11 6.52 -13.33
C GLU A 52 -16.75 7.71 -12.58
N THR A 53 -17.74 7.41 -11.74
CA THR A 53 -18.48 8.38 -10.94
C THR A 53 -18.20 8.11 -9.47
N GLY A 54 -17.56 9.04 -8.78
CA GLY A 54 -17.22 8.90 -7.36
C GLY A 54 -15.84 9.49 -7.01
N ARG A 55 -15.39 9.24 -5.78
CA ARG A 55 -14.04 9.62 -5.33
C ARG A 55 -13.00 8.67 -5.92
N GLU A 56 -11.79 9.18 -6.14
CA GLU A 56 -10.66 8.34 -6.51
C GLU A 56 -10.30 7.39 -5.35
N GLY A 57 -10.29 6.10 -5.64
CA GLY A 57 -9.88 5.07 -4.69
C GLY A 57 -8.36 4.99 -4.54
N LEU A 58 -7.92 4.21 -3.55
CA LEU A 58 -6.50 3.92 -3.35
C LEU A 58 -5.88 3.27 -4.60
N PRO A 59 -4.61 3.56 -4.92
CA PRO A 59 -3.91 2.85 -5.97
C PRO A 59 -3.74 1.36 -5.61
N ALA A 60 -3.73 0.50 -6.62
CA ALA A 60 -3.57 -0.94 -6.43
C ALA A 60 -2.30 -1.28 -5.64
N GLU A 61 -1.23 -0.49 -5.83
CA GLU A 61 0.00 -0.62 -5.07
C GLU A 61 -0.20 -0.32 -3.57
N ALA A 62 -0.89 0.77 -3.22
CA ALA A 62 -1.18 1.06 -1.81
C ALA A 62 -2.08 -0.03 -1.21
N VAL A 63 -3.07 -0.53 -1.97
CA VAL A 63 -3.91 -1.64 -1.51
C VAL A 63 -3.06 -2.88 -1.23
N LEU A 64 -2.13 -3.24 -2.12
CA LEU A 64 -1.21 -4.36 -1.94
C LEU A 64 -0.30 -4.17 -0.71
N ARG A 65 0.32 -2.99 -0.58
CA ARG A 65 1.19 -2.65 0.55
C ARG A 65 0.47 -2.69 1.90
N CYS A 66 -0.82 -2.34 1.94
CA CYS A 66 -1.65 -2.46 3.14
C CYS A 66 -2.13 -3.90 3.38
N ALA A 67 -2.50 -4.62 2.31
CA ALA A 67 -3.05 -5.97 2.40
C ALA A 67 -2.03 -6.99 2.90
N LEU A 68 -0.76 -6.86 2.51
CA LEU A 68 0.30 -7.78 2.88
C LEU A 68 0.52 -7.88 4.41
N PRO A 69 0.83 -6.79 5.14
CA PRO A 69 1.00 -6.85 6.60
C PRO A 69 -0.33 -7.16 7.31
N LYS A 70 -1.46 -6.68 6.77
CA LYS A 70 -2.79 -7.01 7.29
C LYS A 70 -3.04 -8.52 7.27
N GLN A 71 -2.63 -9.21 6.21
CA GLN A 71 -2.79 -10.65 6.07
C GLN A 71 -1.70 -11.42 6.83
N HIS A 72 -0.44 -10.98 6.75
CA HIS A 72 0.70 -11.67 7.34
C HIS A 72 0.64 -11.69 8.87
N ARG A 73 0.32 -10.55 9.49
CA ARG A 73 0.21 -10.41 10.95
C ARG A 73 -1.23 -10.43 11.47
N GLN A 74 -2.21 -10.66 10.58
CA GLN A 74 -3.63 -10.62 10.91
C GLN A 74 -4.07 -9.29 11.58
N LEU A 75 -3.41 -8.18 11.23
CA LEU A 75 -3.71 -6.89 11.83
C LEU A 75 -5.15 -6.46 11.57
N SER A 76 -5.77 -5.88 12.59
CA SER A 76 -6.98 -5.06 12.40
C SER A 76 -6.66 -3.82 11.55
N TYR A 77 -7.70 -3.17 11.01
CA TYR A 77 -7.50 -1.91 10.29
C TYR A 77 -6.95 -0.79 11.19
N GLN A 78 -7.27 -0.81 12.48
CA GLN A 78 -6.76 0.17 13.45
C GLN A 78 -5.27 -0.05 13.73
N GLU A 79 -4.85 -1.29 13.99
CA GLU A 79 -3.43 -1.61 14.19
C GLU A 79 -2.63 -1.35 12.91
N LEU A 80 -3.18 -1.68 11.74
CA LEU A 80 -2.54 -1.36 10.48
C LEU A 80 -2.34 0.15 10.31
N ALA A 81 -3.37 0.96 10.59
CA ALA A 81 -3.26 2.42 10.52
C ALA A 81 -2.19 2.95 11.49
N PHE A 82 -2.20 2.48 12.74
CA PHE A 82 -1.20 2.84 13.74
C PHE A 82 0.23 2.53 13.28
N HIS A 83 0.46 1.34 12.72
CA HIS A 83 1.78 0.95 12.26
C HIS A 83 2.21 1.68 10.98
N LEU A 84 1.29 2.04 10.10
CA LEU A 84 1.60 2.81 8.88
C LEU A 84 1.82 4.30 9.16
N GLU A 85 1.19 4.87 10.19
CA GLU A 85 1.37 6.27 10.59
C GLU A 85 2.69 6.50 11.34
N ASP A 86 3.25 5.45 11.97
CA ASP A 86 4.50 5.46 12.74
C ASP A 86 5.72 4.89 11.95
N SER A 87 5.54 4.66 10.64
CA SER A 87 6.57 4.11 9.73
C SER A 87 7.14 5.15 8.78
#